data_AF-A0A7W5CG13-F1
#
_entry.id   AF-A0A7W5CG13-F1
#
_cell.length_a   1.000
_cell.length_b   1.000
_cell.length_c   1.000
_cell.angle_alpha   90.00
_cell.angle_beta   90.00
_cell.angle_gamma   90.00
#
_symmetry.space_group_name_H-M   'P 1'
#
loop_
_entity.id
_entity.type
_entity.pdbx_description
1 polymer ?
#
loop_
_entity_poly.entity_id
_entity_poly.type
_entity_poly.pdbx_seq_one_letter_code
_entity_poly.pdbx_strand_id
1 'polypeptide(L)'
;MTTLTASGLGGLESATFGIGDTSAGAFSGDGAETGATTAVVPVSQGSAVVEFTPTRSGDIVIAVGTGESDLAEVTISVSAPTAEPAPSTTSPPPAPAAATPATDDSAQAEPDSEAEAGRFAFVLIPLIAAAIVVVGGIIVISRGRRRRRGD
;
A
#
# COMPACT_ATOMS: atom_id res chain seq x y z
N MET A 1 12.30 -11.27 0.44
CA MET A 1 12.21 -11.66 1.86
C MET A 1 12.94 -10.61 2.68
N THR A 2 12.42 -10.25 3.84
CA THR A 2 13.06 -9.33 4.80
C THR A 2 12.92 -9.90 6.21
N THR A 3 13.85 -9.57 7.10
CA THR A 3 13.78 -9.96 8.51
C THR A 3 13.11 -8.86 9.31
N LEU A 4 12.13 -9.21 10.13
CA LEU A 4 11.48 -8.32 11.08
C LEU A 4 11.97 -8.63 12.48
N THR A 5 12.26 -7.58 13.25
CA THR A 5 12.69 -7.69 14.64
C THR A 5 11.85 -6.76 15.48
N ALA A 6 11.13 -7.33 16.43
CA ALA A 6 10.42 -6.58 17.46
C ALA A 6 11.25 -6.60 18.73
N SER A 7 11.64 -5.42 19.23
CA SER A 7 12.47 -5.25 20.42
C SER A 7 11.75 -4.46 21.49
N GLY A 8 12.18 -4.60 22.75
CA GLY A 8 11.54 -3.89 23.87
C GLY A 8 10.25 -4.55 24.33
N LEU A 9 10.09 -5.85 24.06
CA LEU A 9 8.90 -6.65 24.41
C LEU A 9 8.81 -6.97 25.92
N GLY A 10 9.75 -6.49 26.73
CA GLY A 10 9.75 -6.66 28.17
C GLY A 10 9.84 -8.14 28.59
N GLY A 11 8.99 -8.54 29.53
CA GLY A 11 8.95 -9.89 30.10
C GLY A 11 8.03 -10.86 29.37
N LEU A 12 7.63 -10.58 28.13
CA LEU A 12 6.83 -11.50 27.32
C LEU A 12 7.64 -12.77 27.00
N GLU A 13 6.96 -13.91 26.98
CA GLU A 13 7.53 -15.20 26.55
C GLU A 13 7.41 -15.39 25.03
N SER A 14 6.39 -14.79 24.43
CA SER A 14 6.14 -14.81 22.99
C SER A 14 5.50 -13.49 22.52
N ALA A 15 5.63 -13.22 21.22
CA ALA A 15 4.96 -12.12 20.55
C ALA A 15 4.29 -12.61 19.27
N THR A 16 3.12 -12.06 18.98
CA THR A 16 2.34 -12.38 17.79
C THR A 16 2.60 -11.31 16.74
N PHE A 17 3.12 -11.71 15.59
CA PHE A 17 3.20 -10.87 14.39
C PHE A 17 1.96 -11.11 13.53
N GLY A 18 1.38 -10.06 12.98
CA GLY A 18 0.21 -10.12 12.11
C GLY A 18 0.34 -9.20 10.90
N ILE A 19 -0.09 -9.66 9.73
CA ILE A 19 -0.17 -8.83 8.52
C ILE A 19 -1.57 -8.21 8.44
N GLY A 20 -1.66 -6.88 8.37
CA GLY A 20 -2.95 -6.17 8.31
C GLY A 20 -3.77 -6.50 7.05
N ASP A 21 -3.10 -6.70 5.92
CA ASP A 21 -3.68 -7.26 4.69
C ASP A 21 -3.06 -8.63 4.41
N THR A 22 -3.81 -9.69 4.69
CA THR A 22 -3.36 -11.08 4.55
C THR A 22 -3.01 -11.48 3.12
N SER A 23 -3.42 -10.72 2.11
CA SER A 23 -3.02 -10.96 0.72
C SER A 23 -1.60 -10.45 0.40
N ALA A 24 -1.00 -9.66 1.30
CA ALA A 24 0.22 -8.91 1.03
C ALA A 24 1.52 -9.69 1.23
N GLY A 25 1.47 -10.86 1.90
CA GLY A 25 2.64 -11.70 2.08
C GLY A 25 2.40 -12.85 3.06
N ALA A 26 3.49 -13.48 3.46
CA ALA A 26 3.49 -14.53 4.47
C ALA A 26 4.73 -14.43 5.38
N PHE A 27 4.60 -14.93 6.60
CA PHE A 27 5.69 -15.13 7.53
C PHE A 27 6.35 -16.49 7.33
N SER A 28 7.63 -16.57 7.67
CA SER A 28 8.40 -17.81 7.79
C SER A 28 9.30 -17.77 9.03
N GLY A 29 9.75 -18.95 9.47
CA GLY A 29 10.61 -19.13 10.64
C GLY A 29 9.87 -19.72 11.84
N ASP A 30 10.49 -19.63 13.01
CA ASP A 30 9.94 -20.19 14.24
C ASP A 30 8.60 -19.52 14.60
N GLY A 31 7.57 -20.33 14.81
CA GLY A 31 6.24 -19.84 15.15
C GLY A 31 5.36 -19.44 13.97
N ALA A 32 5.84 -19.57 12.73
CA ALA A 32 5.07 -19.36 11.50
C ALA A 32 4.84 -20.68 10.75
N GLU A 33 3.59 -21.01 10.45
CA GLU A 33 3.30 -22.09 9.50
C GLU A 33 3.54 -21.63 8.05
N THR A 34 3.75 -22.57 7.13
CA THR A 34 3.95 -22.24 5.71
C THR A 34 2.78 -21.44 5.16
N GLY A 35 3.06 -20.23 4.68
CA GLY A 35 2.04 -19.33 4.12
C GLY A 35 1.21 -18.60 5.18
N ALA A 36 1.60 -18.66 6.45
CA ALA A 36 0.86 -18.01 7.53
C ALA A 36 0.98 -16.48 7.44
N THR A 37 -0.12 -15.81 7.76
CA THR A 37 -0.19 -14.33 7.86
C THR A 37 -0.15 -13.84 9.29
N THR A 38 -0.02 -14.78 10.22
CA THR A 38 0.22 -14.59 11.65
C THR A 38 1.32 -15.53 12.10
N ALA A 39 2.21 -15.09 12.99
CA ALA A 39 3.26 -15.92 13.57
C ALA A 39 3.37 -15.68 15.07
N VAL A 40 3.42 -16.74 15.87
CA VAL A 40 3.62 -16.66 17.33
C VAL A 40 5.05 -17.01 17.64
N VAL A 41 5.87 -15.98 17.82
CA VAL A 41 7.33 -16.09 17.84
C VAL A 41 7.83 -16.02 19.27
N PRO A 42 8.73 -16.92 19.70
CA PRO A 42 9.31 -16.85 21.04
C PRO A 42 10.12 -15.56 21.24
N VAL A 43 10.04 -14.99 22.44
CA VAL A 43 10.81 -13.80 22.83
C VAL A 43 12.07 -14.26 23.57
N SER A 44 13.22 -13.82 23.09
CA SER A 44 14.51 -14.03 23.74
C SER A 44 15.18 -12.67 23.97
N GLN A 45 15.61 -12.43 25.21
CA GLN A 45 16.26 -11.16 25.59
C GLN A 45 15.39 -9.92 25.25
N GLY A 46 14.07 -10.03 25.37
CA GLY A 46 13.12 -8.96 25.06
C GLY A 46 12.95 -8.68 23.56
N SER A 47 13.38 -9.61 22.69
CA SER A 47 13.26 -9.50 21.24
C SER A 47 12.60 -10.74 20.61
N ALA A 48 11.81 -10.53 19.57
CA ALA A 48 11.27 -11.58 18.70
C ALA A 48 11.64 -11.30 17.25
N VAL A 49 11.96 -12.36 16.49
CA VAL A 49 12.46 -12.25 15.10
C VAL A 49 11.66 -13.19 14.19
N VAL A 50 11.17 -12.67 13.08
CA VAL A 50 10.44 -13.44 12.06
C VAL A 50 10.86 -13.00 10.67
N GLU A 51 10.76 -13.89 9.69
CA GLU A 51 10.95 -13.53 8.29
C GLU A 51 9.63 -13.18 7.65
N PHE A 52 9.64 -12.17 6.79
CA PHE A 52 8.48 -11.73 6.01
C PHE A 52 8.79 -11.77 4.52
N THR A 53 7.91 -12.43 3.76
CA THR A 53 7.98 -12.49 2.31
C THR A 53 6.74 -11.81 1.70
N PRO A 54 6.90 -10.60 1.13
CA PRO A 54 5.80 -9.93 0.45
C PRO A 54 5.48 -10.62 -0.88
N THR A 55 4.21 -10.63 -1.25
CA THR A 55 3.68 -11.18 -2.51
C THR A 55 3.26 -10.08 -3.49
N ARG A 56 3.19 -8.83 -3.04
CA ARG A 56 2.85 -7.66 -3.86
C ARG A 56 3.68 -6.44 -3.46
N SER A 57 3.81 -5.51 -4.39
CA SER A 57 4.31 -4.15 -4.11
C SER A 57 3.26 -3.30 -3.40
N GLY A 58 3.71 -2.23 -2.76
CA GLY A 58 2.92 -1.28 -2.00
C GLY A 58 3.27 -1.28 -0.52
N ASP A 59 2.50 -0.54 0.26
CA ASP A 59 2.65 -0.45 1.71
C ASP A 59 1.93 -1.62 2.41
N ILE A 60 2.61 -2.23 3.36
CA ILE A 60 2.15 -3.40 4.11
C ILE A 60 2.30 -3.10 5.60
N VAL A 61 1.19 -3.12 6.32
CA VAL A 61 1.18 -2.92 7.77
C VAL A 61 1.42 -4.27 8.45
N ILE A 62 2.40 -4.29 9.35
CA ILE A 62 2.68 -5.42 10.23
C ILE A 62 2.44 -4.96 11.68
N ALA A 63 1.57 -5.67 12.38
CA ALA A 63 1.35 -5.48 13.81
C ALA A 63 2.16 -6.49 14.60
N VAL A 64 2.59 -6.09 15.80
CA VAL A 64 3.20 -6.96 16.81
C VAL A 64 2.40 -6.81 18.09
N GLY A 65 1.98 -7.93 18.67
CA GLY A 65 1.08 -7.93 19.81
C GLY A 65 1.18 -9.19 20.67
N THR A 66 0.18 -9.39 21.52
CA THR A 66 0.01 -10.61 22.33
C THR A 66 -0.91 -11.64 21.67
N GLY A 67 -1.46 -11.33 20.50
CA GLY A 67 -2.54 -12.09 19.84
C GLY A 67 -3.94 -11.62 20.24
N GLU A 68 -4.08 -10.94 21.38
CA GLU A 68 -5.34 -10.30 21.79
C GLU A 68 -5.33 -8.79 21.59
N SER A 69 -4.14 -8.18 21.61
CA SER A 69 -3.96 -6.74 21.46
C SER A 69 -2.64 -6.42 20.78
N ASP A 70 -2.66 -5.38 19.95
CA ASP A 70 -1.48 -4.87 19.27
C ASP A 70 -0.69 -3.96 20.22
N LEU A 71 0.62 -4.17 20.26
CA LEU A 71 1.58 -3.40 21.05
C LEU A 71 2.29 -2.36 20.19
N ALA A 72 2.51 -2.67 18.91
CA ALA A 72 3.13 -1.78 17.94
C ALA A 72 2.72 -2.15 16.50
N GLU A 73 2.81 -1.18 15.60
CA GLU A 73 2.64 -1.38 14.16
C GLU A 73 3.81 -0.76 13.40
N VAL A 74 4.15 -1.36 12.26
CA VAL A 74 5.12 -0.83 11.31
C VAL A 74 4.58 -0.95 9.89
N THR A 75 4.86 0.06 9.06
CA THR A 75 4.55 0.01 7.62
C THR A 75 5.82 -0.31 6.84
N ILE A 76 5.75 -1.36 6.01
CA ILE A 76 6.81 -1.79 5.12
C ILE A 76 6.42 -1.39 3.69
N SER A 77 7.24 -0.55 3.05
CA SER A 77 7.06 -0.19 1.65
C SER A 77 7.82 -1.16 0.74
N VAL A 78 7.09 -1.85 -0.14
CA VAL A 78 7.65 -2.81 -1.11
C VAL A 78 7.57 -2.22 -2.52
N SER A 79 8.72 -1.97 -3.14
CA SER A 79 8.76 -1.48 -4.53
C SER A 79 8.69 -2.62 -5.53
N ALA A 80 7.97 -2.40 -6.63
CA ALA A 80 8.00 -3.31 -7.77
C ALA A 80 9.39 -3.24 -8.45
N PRO A 81 9.88 -4.36 -9.02
CA PRO A 81 11.09 -4.31 -9.85
C PRO A 81 10.85 -3.36 -11.02
N THR A 82 11.77 -2.42 -11.24
CA THR A 82 11.71 -1.53 -12.40
C THR A 82 12.00 -2.35 -13.65
N ALA A 83 11.11 -2.27 -14.65
CA ALA A 83 11.36 -2.89 -15.95
C ALA A 83 12.56 -2.22 -16.62
N GLU A 84 13.47 -3.01 -17.18
CA GLU A 84 14.56 -2.48 -18.00
C GLU A 84 13.97 -1.73 -19.21
N PRO A 85 14.41 -0.50 -19.49
CA PRO A 85 13.94 0.23 -20.66
C PRO A 85 14.27 -0.57 -21.93
N ALA A 86 13.28 -0.76 -22.79
CA ALA A 86 13.48 -1.44 -24.06
C ALA A 86 14.59 -0.74 -24.87
N PRO A 87 15.47 -1.48 -25.57
CA PRO A 87 16.50 -0.87 -26.40
C PRO A 87 15.83 0.04 -27.43
N SER A 88 16.29 1.30 -27.49
CA SER A 88 15.83 2.25 -28.49
C SER A 88 16.21 1.73 -29.88
N THR A 89 15.23 1.25 -30.64
CA THR A 89 15.45 0.94 -32.05
C THR A 89 15.70 2.27 -32.76
N THR A 90 16.92 2.46 -33.25
CA THR A 90 17.23 3.60 -34.11
C THR A 90 16.49 3.39 -35.43
N SER A 91 15.48 4.20 -35.69
CA SER A 91 14.76 4.21 -36.97
C SER A 91 15.77 4.47 -38.10
N PRO A 92 15.75 3.71 -39.21
CA PRO A 92 16.65 3.96 -40.33
C PRO A 92 16.41 5.36 -40.91
N PRO A 93 17.46 6.05 -41.39
CA PRO A 93 17.34 7.39 -41.94
C PRO A 93 16.38 7.42 -43.14
N PRO A 94 15.50 8.44 -43.25
CA PRO A 94 14.58 8.56 -44.37
C PRO A 94 15.35 8.72 -45.68
N ALA A 95 14.92 8.01 -46.73
CA ALA A 95 15.44 8.18 -48.08
C ALA A 95 15.19 9.63 -48.58
N PRO A 96 16.11 10.24 -49.35
CA PRO A 96 15.98 11.63 -49.77
C PRO A 96 14.81 11.78 -50.76
N ALA A 97 13.74 12.47 -50.33
CA ALA A 97 12.67 12.93 -51.20
C ALA A 97 13.06 14.27 -51.85
N ALA A 98 12.83 14.37 -53.16
CA ALA A 98 13.09 15.55 -53.96
C ALA A 98 12.33 16.79 -53.43
N ALA A 99 13.01 17.93 -53.45
CA ALA A 99 12.51 19.20 -52.93
C ALA A 99 11.37 19.79 -53.79
N THR A 100 10.27 20.16 -53.13
CA THR A 100 9.31 21.17 -53.59
C THR A 100 9.08 22.15 -52.43
N PRO A 101 9.14 23.48 -52.65
CA PRO A 101 9.08 24.44 -51.56
C PRO A 101 7.66 24.93 -51.24
N ALA A 102 7.49 25.21 -49.95
CA ALA A 102 6.67 26.24 -49.29
C ALA A 102 5.16 26.02 -49.09
N THR A 103 4.72 26.57 -47.95
CA THR A 103 3.35 26.76 -47.41
C THR A 103 2.93 25.64 -46.45
N ASP A 104 2.48 25.83 -45.23
CA ASP A 104 2.34 26.95 -44.28
C ASP A 104 1.83 26.31 -42.97
N ASP A 105 2.06 27.01 -41.86
CA ASP A 105 1.33 27.00 -40.59
C ASP A 105 0.71 25.69 -40.06
N SER A 106 1.35 25.11 -39.05
CA SER A 106 0.68 24.55 -37.87
C SER A 106 1.75 24.28 -36.81
N ALA A 107 2.08 25.31 -36.03
CA ALA A 107 2.69 25.10 -34.73
C ALA A 107 1.68 24.33 -33.88
N GLN A 108 1.79 23.01 -33.86
CA GLN A 108 1.06 22.16 -32.94
C GLN A 108 1.66 22.43 -31.55
N ALA A 109 1.07 23.39 -30.85
CA ALA A 109 1.31 23.60 -29.44
C ALA A 109 1.13 22.24 -28.74
N GLU A 110 2.15 21.80 -28.02
CA GLU A 110 2.02 20.72 -27.05
C GLU A 110 0.84 21.08 -26.14
N PRO A 111 -0.10 20.14 -25.87
CA PRO A 111 -1.09 20.40 -24.84
C PRO A 111 -0.35 20.47 -23.50
N ASP A 112 -0.26 21.67 -22.93
CA ASP A 112 0.21 21.92 -21.57
C ASP A 112 -0.53 20.98 -20.62
N SER A 113 0.21 20.05 -20.03
CA SER A 113 -0.28 19.05 -19.07
C SER A 113 -0.76 19.65 -17.73
N GLU A 114 -0.78 20.98 -17.60
CA GLU A 114 -1.15 21.68 -16.37
C GLU A 114 -2.67 21.90 -16.21
N ALA A 115 -3.48 21.59 -17.22
CA ALA A 115 -4.93 21.81 -17.16
C ALA A 115 -5.74 20.63 -16.53
N GLU A 116 -5.16 19.44 -16.34
CA GLU A 116 -5.90 18.28 -15.80
C GLU A 116 -5.99 18.23 -14.27
N ALA A 117 -5.15 18.97 -13.54
CA ALA A 117 -5.19 19.00 -12.06
C ALA A 117 -6.48 19.63 -11.50
N GLY A 118 -7.17 20.47 -12.28
CA GLY A 118 -8.38 21.17 -11.84
C GLY A 118 -9.66 20.32 -11.90
N ARG A 119 -9.72 19.28 -12.76
CA ARG A 119 -10.99 18.57 -13.03
C ARG A 119 -11.33 17.50 -12.00
N PHE A 120 -10.33 16.87 -11.40
CA PHE A 120 -10.54 15.80 -10.42
C PHE A 120 -10.96 16.31 -9.04
N ALA A 121 -10.55 17.53 -8.64
CA ALA A 121 -10.93 18.11 -7.36
C ALA A 121 -12.46 18.31 -7.21
N PHE A 122 -13.15 18.70 -8.28
CA PHE A 122 -14.59 18.96 -8.23
C PHE A 122 -15.47 17.71 -8.07
N VAL A 123 -14.96 16.51 -8.38
CA VAL A 123 -15.72 15.26 -8.27
C VAL A 123 -15.30 14.46 -7.03
N LEU A 124 -14.01 14.44 -6.69
CA LEU A 124 -13.48 13.66 -5.57
C LEU A 124 -13.87 14.25 -4.20
N ILE A 125 -13.84 15.57 -4.06
CA ILE A 125 -14.19 16.25 -2.80
C ILE A 125 -15.64 15.98 -2.36
N PRO A 126 -16.68 16.18 -3.20
CA PRO A 126 -18.05 15.87 -2.79
C PRO A 126 -18.29 14.38 -2.56
N LEU A 127 -17.61 13.50 -3.30
CA LEU A 127 -17.72 12.04 -3.13
C LEU A 127 -17.15 11.58 -1.78
N ILE A 128 -15.96 12.06 -1.40
CA ILE A 128 -15.37 11.78 -0.08
C ILE A 128 -16.26 12.34 1.05
N ALA A 129 -16.76 13.57 0.90
CA ALA A 129 -17.65 14.17 1.90
C ALA A 129 -18.95 13.35 2.09
N ALA A 130 -19.56 12.89 1.00
CA ALA A 130 -20.75 12.03 1.07
C ALA A 130 -20.45 10.69 1.77
N ALA A 131 -19.30 10.07 1.50
CA ALA A 131 -18.90 8.83 2.15
C ALA A 131 -18.72 9.01 3.67
N ILE A 132 -18.08 10.09 4.11
CA ILE A 132 -17.90 10.40 5.53
C ILE A 132 -19.25 10.60 6.24
N VAL A 133 -20.19 11.32 5.61
CA VAL A 133 -21.52 11.55 6.19
C VAL A 133 -22.31 10.24 6.32
N VAL A 134 -22.25 9.36 5.32
CA VAL A 134 -22.91 8.04 5.37
C VAL A 134 -22.32 7.16 6.46
N VAL A 135 -20.99 7.05 6.53
CA VAL A 135 -20.31 6.24 7.56
C VAL A 135 -20.58 6.81 8.96
N GLY A 136 -20.45 8.12 9.13
CA GLY A 136 -20.76 8.81 10.39
C GLY A 136 -22.22 8.61 10.82
N GLY A 137 -23.17 8.71 9.89
CA GLY A 137 -24.59 8.47 10.14
C GLY A 137 -24.87 7.04 10.60
N ILE A 138 -24.28 6.03 9.95
CA ILE A 138 -24.43 4.61 10.32
C ILE A 138 -23.87 4.34 11.72
N ILE A 139 -22.71 4.91 12.05
CA ILE A 139 -22.08 4.75 13.37
C ILE A 139 -22.94 5.39 14.47
N VAL A 140 -23.47 6.60 14.24
CA VAL A 140 -24.34 7.28 15.21
C VAL A 140 -25.65 6.52 15.42
N ILE A 141 -26.29 6.03 14.34
CA ILE A 141 -27.54 5.26 14.44
C ILE A 141 -27.30 3.93 15.18
N SER A 142 -26.21 3.23 14.88
CA SER A 142 -25.88 1.96 15.55
C SER A 142 -25.54 2.14 17.03
N ARG A 143 -24.83 3.22 17.41
CA ARG A 143 -24.58 3.57 18.83
C ARG A 143 -25.84 4.05 19.55
N GLY A 144 -26.68 4.84 18.90
CA GLY A 144 -27.94 5.35 19.47
C GLY A 144 -28.95 4.25 19.76
N ARG A 145 -29.01 3.22 18.90
CA ARG A 145 -29.93 2.07 19.06
C ARG A 145 -29.54 1.15 20.22
N ARG A 146 -28.25 1.06 20.57
CA ARG A 146 -27.77 0.26 21.72
C ARG A 146 -28.12 0.89 23.07
N ARG A 147 -28.35 2.20 23.15
CA ARG A 147 -28.68 2.89 24.42
C ARG A 147 -30.16 2.85 24.82
N ARG A 148 -31.07 2.38 23.97
CA ARG A 148 -32.53 2.35 24.27
C ARG A 148 -33.07 0.99 24.73
N ARG A 149 -32.22 0.02 25.07
CA ARG A 149 -32.63 -1.31 25.57
C ARG A 149 -32.10 -1.57 26.98
N GLY A 150 -32.26 -0.57 27.84
CA GLY A 150 -31.86 -0.62 29.24
C GLY A 150 -32.69 0.34 30.06
N ASP A 151 -34.00 0.10 30.08
CA ASP A 151 -34.91 0.35 31.21
C ASP A 151 -36.05 -0.67 31.10
#